data_AF-A0A6N2LKQ8-F1
#
_entry.id   AF-A0A6N2LKQ8-F1
#
_cell.length_a   1.000
_cell.length_b   1.000
_cell.length_c   1.000
_cell.angle_alpha   90.00
_cell.angle_beta   90.00
_cell.angle_gamma   90.00
#
_symmetry.space_group_name_H-M   'P 1'
#
loop_
_entity.id
_entity.type
_entity.pdbx_description
1 polymer ?
#
loop_
_entity_poly.entity_id
_entity_poly.type
_entity_poly.pdbx_seq_one_letter_code
_entity_poly.pdbx_strand_id
1 'polypeptide(L)'
;MILVFAISVSIHGLIRRGSRSKLAKGIALTSMFKFYMYMALRFLLPLKALQLLNMLLFKTYQDLYTALDRKVKLVMRLVDLYKPYVFFEGIFDDMNTEKLRIIFKESCHETNIFDFDPANIDWEDYMINVHIPGLVKYVMK
;
A
#
# COMPACT_ATOMS: atom_id res chain seq x y z
N MET A 1 4.03 -9.94 -3.51
CA MET A 1 2.79 -10.13 -2.71
C MET A 1 2.31 -8.82 -2.07
N ILE A 2 3.21 -8.02 -1.48
CA ILE A 2 2.91 -6.77 -0.76
C ILE A 2 2.35 -5.64 -1.66
N LEU A 3 2.90 -5.42 -2.86
CA LEU A 3 2.41 -4.39 -3.79
C LEU A 3 0.99 -4.68 -4.32
N VAL A 4 0.71 -5.96 -4.57
CA VAL A 4 -0.60 -6.45 -5.04
C VAL A 4 -1.65 -6.27 -3.95
N PHE A 5 -1.27 -6.51 -2.68
CA PHE A 5 -2.13 -6.24 -1.53
C PHE A 5 -2.37 -4.74 -1.38
N ALA A 6 -1.32 -3.91 -1.38
CA ALA A 6 -1.45 -2.45 -1.20
C ALA A 6 -2.28 -1.76 -2.28
N ILE A 7 -2.15 -2.16 -3.55
CA ILE A 7 -2.92 -1.57 -4.66
C ILE A 7 -4.34 -2.13 -4.71
N SER A 8 -4.53 -3.44 -4.52
CA SER A 8 -5.86 -4.05 -4.51
C SER A 8 -6.70 -3.51 -3.35
N VAL A 9 -6.11 -3.40 -2.16
CA VAL A 9 -6.74 -2.86 -0.95
C VAL A 9 -6.96 -1.35 -1.03
N SER A 10 -6.02 -0.57 -1.59
CA SER A 10 -6.25 0.88 -1.78
C SER A 10 -7.36 1.17 -2.79
N ILE A 11 -7.58 0.31 -3.78
CA ILE A 11 -8.66 0.47 -4.78
C ILE A 11 -10.01 -0.06 -4.25
N HIS A 12 -10.03 -1.19 -3.53
CA HIS A 12 -11.27 -1.77 -2.98
C HIS A 12 -11.73 -1.11 -1.66
N GLY A 13 -10.81 -0.77 -0.77
CA GLY A 13 -11.10 -0.18 0.55
C GLY A 13 -11.70 1.22 0.47
N LEU A 14 -11.52 1.92 -0.64
CA LEU A 14 -12.15 3.22 -0.90
C LEU A 14 -13.60 3.12 -1.39
N ILE A 15 -14.12 1.92 -1.71
CA ILE A 15 -15.44 1.75 -2.38
C ILE A 15 -16.46 0.95 -1.55
N ARG A 16 -16.08 0.16 -0.54
CA ARG A 16 -17.06 -0.58 0.28
C ARG A 16 -16.71 -0.62 1.76
N ARG A 17 -17.44 0.16 2.57
CA ARG A 17 -17.62 -0.13 4.00
C ARG A 17 -18.59 -1.32 4.13
N GLY A 18 -18.13 -2.43 4.70
CA GLY A 18 -19.04 -3.32 5.44
C GLY A 18 -19.34 -4.71 4.89
N SER A 19 -18.47 -5.38 4.12
CA SER A 19 -18.64 -6.83 3.90
C SER A 19 -17.33 -7.55 3.64
N ARG A 20 -17.09 -8.66 4.35
CA ARG A 20 -16.00 -9.63 4.10
C ARG A 20 -15.94 -9.98 2.62
N SER A 21 -14.98 -9.40 1.90
CA SER A 21 -14.81 -9.63 0.47
C SER A 21 -13.88 -10.81 0.24
N LYS A 22 -14.37 -11.82 -0.50
CA LYS A 22 -13.53 -12.84 -1.13
C LYS A 22 -12.42 -12.13 -1.91
N LEU A 23 -11.17 -12.51 -1.61
CA LEU A 23 -9.93 -11.98 -2.17
C LEU A 23 -10.05 -11.84 -3.70
N ALA A 24 -10.24 -10.61 -4.18
CA ALA A 24 -10.14 -10.33 -5.60
C ALA A 24 -8.69 -10.66 -5.99
N LYS A 25 -8.50 -11.65 -6.88
CA LYS A 25 -7.21 -12.03 -7.43
C LYS A 25 -6.58 -10.79 -8.07
N GLY A 26 -5.72 -10.11 -7.30
CA GLY A 26 -4.98 -8.95 -7.79
C GLY A 26 -4.05 -9.39 -8.91
N ILE A 27 -3.97 -8.59 -9.98
CA ILE A 27 -3.04 -8.83 -11.08
C ILE A 27 -1.63 -8.71 -10.49
N ALA A 28 -0.92 -9.82 -10.34
CA ALA A 28 0.47 -9.83 -9.93
C ALA A 28 1.31 -9.29 -11.10
N LEU A 29 1.61 -8.00 -11.08
CA LEU A 29 2.47 -7.36 -12.07
C LEU A 29 3.90 -7.79 -11.75
N THR A 30 4.39 -8.78 -12.50
CA THR A 30 5.70 -9.43 -12.28
C THR A 30 6.91 -8.55 -12.61
N SER A 31 6.68 -7.33 -13.12
CA SER A 31 7.73 -6.37 -13.47
C SER A 31 7.26 -4.95 -13.21
N MET A 32 8.15 -4.11 -12.69
CA MET A 32 7.89 -2.69 -12.53
C MET A 32 7.55 -2.00 -13.85
N PHE A 33 8.15 -2.41 -14.96
CA PHE A 33 7.82 -1.85 -16.27
C PHE A 33 6.34 -2.06 -16.62
N LYS A 34 5.84 -3.30 -16.44
CA LYS A 34 4.42 -3.62 -16.66
C LYS A 34 3.51 -2.83 -15.72
N PHE A 35 3.94 -2.62 -14.48
CA PHE A 35 3.22 -1.79 -13.52
C PHE A 35 3.11 -0.33 -13.96
N TYR A 36 4.24 0.31 -14.30
CA TYR A 36 4.24 1.70 -14.75
C TYR A 36 3.43 1.87 -16.05
N MET A 37 3.51 0.92 -16.97
CA MET A 37 2.72 0.94 -18.20
C MET A 37 1.21 0.85 -17.90
N TYR A 38 0.80 -0.08 -17.02
CA TYR A 38 -0.59 -0.18 -16.58
C TYR A 38 -1.08 1.12 -15.91
N MET A 39 -0.27 1.69 -15.01
CA MET A 39 -0.61 2.95 -14.34
C MET A 39 -0.74 4.11 -15.33
N ALA A 40 0.16 4.16 -16.32
CA ALA A 40 0.14 5.17 -17.35
C ALA A 40 -1.15 5.09 -18.17
N LEU A 41 -1.51 3.90 -18.65
CA LEU A 41 -2.69 3.68 -19.46
C LEU A 41 -3.99 3.91 -18.69
N ARG A 42 -4.09 3.40 -17.46
CA ARG A 42 -5.33 3.38 -16.69
C ARG A 42 -5.59 4.67 -15.92
N PHE A 43 -4.56 5.38 -15.48
CA PHE A 43 -4.71 6.54 -14.59
C PHE A 43 -4.07 7.81 -15.14
N LEU A 44 -2.83 7.77 -15.64
CA LEU A 44 -2.16 9.00 -16.11
C LEU A 44 -2.76 9.53 -17.42
N LEU A 45 -3.11 8.65 -18.37
CA LEU A 45 -3.73 9.06 -19.64
C LEU A 45 -5.10 9.73 -19.41
N PRO A 46 -6.06 9.13 -18.69
CA PRO A 46 -7.33 9.80 -18.38
C PRO A 46 -7.14 11.10 -17.59
N LEU A 47 -6.17 11.15 -16.66
CA LEU A 47 -5.88 12.37 -15.90
C LEU A 47 -5.37 13.50 -16.80
N LYS A 48 -4.51 13.21 -17.78
CA LYS A 48 -4.08 14.19 -18.79
C LYS A 48 -5.24 14.65 -19.67
N ALA A 49 -6.12 13.74 -20.09
CA ALA A 49 -7.33 14.10 -20.84
C ALA A 49 -8.24 15.04 -20.02
N LEU A 50 -8.43 14.75 -18.73
CA LEU A 50 -9.18 15.60 -17.81
C LEU A 50 -8.52 16.97 -17.62
N GLN A 51 -7.18 17.04 -17.57
CA GLN A 51 -6.44 18.30 -17.49
C GLN A 51 -6.74 19.20 -18.70
N LEU A 52 -6.71 18.63 -19.91
CA LEU A 52 -7.05 19.35 -21.14
C LEU A 52 -8.50 19.82 -21.13
N LEU A 53 -9.43 18.93 -20.78
CA LEU A 53 -10.85 19.25 -20.68
C LEU A 53 -11.11 20.39 -19.68
N ASN A 54 -10.42 20.36 -18.54
CA ASN A 54 -10.51 21.39 -17.52
C ASN A 54 -9.97 22.75 -18.01
N MET A 55 -8.92 22.76 -18.83
CA MET A 55 -8.43 23.99 -19.47
C MET A 55 -9.43 24.54 -20.51
N LEU A 56 -10.06 23.67 -21.29
CA LEU A 56 -11.06 24.05 -22.30
C LEU A 56 -12.37 24.54 -21.69
N LEU A 57 -12.78 23.99 -20.55
CA LEU A 57 -14.01 24.33 -19.85
C LEU A 57 -13.76 25.32 -18.70
N PHE A 58 -12.87 26.30 -18.90
CA PHE A 58 -12.64 27.41 -17.98
C PHE A 58 -12.46 27.00 -16.50
N LYS A 59 -11.72 25.91 -16.25
CA LYS A 59 -11.41 25.37 -14.92
C LYS A 59 -12.61 24.79 -14.14
N THR A 60 -13.71 24.45 -14.81
CA THR A 60 -14.92 23.86 -14.19
C THR A 60 -14.63 22.60 -13.35
N TYR A 61 -13.63 21.79 -13.73
CA TYR A 61 -13.28 20.53 -13.06
C TYR A 61 -11.97 20.63 -12.25
N GLN A 62 -11.54 21.83 -11.89
CA GLN A 62 -10.23 22.06 -11.28
C GLN A 62 -10.06 21.30 -9.96
N ASP A 63 -11.09 21.26 -9.13
CA ASP A 63 -11.06 20.57 -7.84
C ASP A 63 -10.98 19.05 -8.03
N LEU A 64 -11.76 18.50 -8.97
CA LEU A 64 -11.73 17.09 -9.32
C LEU A 64 -10.36 16.69 -9.86
N TYR A 65 -9.83 17.45 -10.82
CA TYR A 65 -8.49 17.23 -11.38
C TYR A 65 -7.43 17.24 -10.28
N THR A 66 -7.46 18.27 -9.41
CA THR A 66 -6.47 18.43 -8.34
C THR A 66 -6.55 17.30 -7.32
N ALA A 67 -7.75 16.86 -6.96
CA ALA A 67 -7.96 15.74 -6.05
C ALA A 67 -7.44 14.42 -6.65
N LEU A 68 -7.70 14.17 -7.94
CA LEU A 68 -7.22 12.97 -8.64
C LEU A 68 -5.71 12.99 -8.84
N ASP A 69 -5.13 14.12 -9.25
CA ASP A 69 -3.69 14.30 -9.40
C ASP A 69 -2.94 14.03 -8.09
N ARG A 70 -3.43 14.57 -6.96
CA ARG A 70 -2.88 14.28 -5.63
C ARG A 70 -2.92 12.79 -5.29
N LYS A 71 -4.04 12.12 -5.57
CA LYS A 71 -4.18 10.67 -5.32
C LYS A 71 -3.21 9.86 -6.17
N VAL A 72 -3.10 10.15 -7.46
CA VAL A 72 -2.17 9.44 -8.35
C VAL A 72 -0.72 9.65 -7.90
N LYS A 73 -0.32 10.89 -7.59
CA LYS A 73 1.02 11.18 -7.06
C LYS A 73 1.31 10.43 -5.77
N LEU A 74 0.36 10.36 -4.84
CA LEU A 74 0.53 9.60 -3.60
C LEU A 74 0.77 8.11 -3.87
N VAL A 75 -0.02 7.49 -4.76
CA VAL A 75 0.15 6.09 -5.15
C VAL A 75 1.51 5.86 -5.81
N MET A 76 1.95 6.77 -6.69
CA MET A 76 3.27 6.66 -7.32
C MET A 76 4.41 6.71 -6.31
N ARG A 77 4.35 7.63 -5.34
CA ARG A 77 5.33 7.69 -4.25
C ARG A 77 5.35 6.40 -3.43
N LEU A 78 4.19 5.83 -3.12
CA LEU A 78 4.09 4.57 -2.39
C LEU A 78 4.76 3.44 -3.15
N VAL A 79 4.52 3.35 -4.45
CA VAL A 79 5.16 2.35 -5.31
C VAL A 79 6.67 2.50 -5.29
N ASP A 80 7.18 3.72 -5.45
CA ASP A 80 8.62 3.96 -5.46
C ASP A 80 9.28 3.60 -4.12
N LEU A 81 8.59 3.87 -2.99
CA LEU A 81 9.05 3.46 -1.66
C LEU A 81 9.09 1.94 -1.49
N TYR A 82 8.06 1.22 -1.93
CA TYR A 82 7.99 -0.24 -1.76
C TYR A 82 8.74 -1.03 -2.83
N LYS A 83 9.11 -0.39 -3.95
CA LYS A 83 9.88 -0.98 -5.04
C LYS A 83 11.09 -1.80 -4.58
N PRO A 84 12.03 -1.24 -3.79
CA PRO A 84 13.21 -1.99 -3.39
C PRO A 84 12.87 -3.24 -2.58
N TYR A 85 11.81 -3.22 -1.76
CA TYR A 85 11.42 -4.35 -0.92
C TYR A 85 10.70 -5.46 -1.70
N VAL A 86 9.91 -5.11 -2.70
CA VAL A 86 9.12 -6.08 -3.47
C VAL A 86 9.97 -6.82 -4.51
N PHE A 87 11.02 -6.16 -5.02
CA PHE A 87 11.94 -6.70 -6.01
C PHE A 87 13.30 -7.07 -5.38
N PHE A 88 13.37 -7.12 -4.06
CA PHE A 88 14.54 -7.65 -3.36
C PHE A 88 14.57 -9.17 -3.53
N GLU A 89 15.67 -9.71 -4.02
CA GLU A 89 15.84 -11.15 -4.22
C GLU A 89 16.36 -11.86 -2.95
N GLY A 90 16.68 -11.11 -1.90
CA GLY A 90 17.12 -11.67 -0.62
C GLY A 90 15.96 -12.09 0.29
N ILE A 91 16.27 -13.01 1.20
CA ILE A 91 15.36 -13.45 2.26
C ILE A 91 15.74 -12.71 3.54
N PHE A 92 14.75 -12.21 4.26
CA PHE A 92 14.95 -11.65 5.60
C PHE A 92 14.81 -12.79 6.61
N ASP A 93 15.93 -13.19 7.22
CA ASP A 93 15.95 -14.18 8.29
C ASP A 93 15.55 -13.53 9.62
N ASP A 94 14.59 -14.13 10.31
CA ASP A 94 14.09 -13.70 11.62
C ASP A 94 14.55 -14.63 12.76
N MET A 95 15.42 -15.62 12.48
CA MET A 95 15.87 -16.62 13.46
C MET A 95 16.41 -16.02 14.76
N ASN A 96 17.14 -14.90 14.70
CA ASN A 96 17.65 -14.25 15.91
C ASN A 96 16.54 -13.60 16.73
N THR A 97 15.56 -12.97 16.07
CA THR A 97 14.38 -12.40 16.73
C THR A 97 13.52 -13.48 17.35
N GLU A 98 13.35 -14.61 16.66
CA GLU A 98 12.60 -15.76 17.18
C GLU A 98 13.29 -16.38 18.41
N LYS A 99 14.61 -16.52 18.39
CA LYS A 99 15.38 -16.98 19.57
C LYS A 99 15.19 -16.03 20.77
N LEU A 100 15.27 -14.72 20.54
CA LEU A 100 15.04 -13.73 21.59
C LEU A 100 13.61 -13.81 22.14
N ARG A 101 12.61 -14.01 21.26
CA ARG A 101 11.21 -14.18 21.65
C ARG A 101 10.99 -15.40 22.54
N ILE A 102 11.59 -16.54 22.17
CA ILE A 102 11.52 -17.78 22.98
C ILE A 102 12.15 -17.57 24.36
N ILE A 103 13.38 -17.03 24.42
CA ILE A 103 14.08 -16.75 25.69
C ILE A 103 13.27 -15.79 26.56
N PHE A 104 12.69 -14.74 25.98
CA PHE A 104 11.87 -13.78 26.71
C PHE A 104 10.60 -14.42 27.28
N LYS A 105 9.92 -15.27 26.50
CA LYS A 105 8.74 -16.01 26.93
C LYS A 105 9.02 -17.00 28.06
N GLU A 106 10.22 -17.59 28.07
CA GLU A 106 10.66 -18.52 29.12
C GLU A 106 11.10 -17.82 30.42
N SER A 107 11.67 -16.61 30.30
CA SER A 107 12.26 -15.89 31.44
C SER A 107 11.35 -14.87 32.11
N CYS A 108 10.33 -14.36 31.40
CA CYS A 108 9.46 -13.31 31.90
C CYS A 108 8.01 -13.82 32.03
N HIS A 109 7.47 -13.86 33.26
CA HIS A 109 6.06 -14.20 33.50
C HIS A 109 5.07 -13.13 33.01
N GLU A 110 5.57 -11.96 32.60
CA GLU A 110 4.81 -10.88 31.96
C GLU A 110 4.80 -11.05 30.42
N THR A 111 4.49 -12.27 29.96
CA THR A 111 4.52 -12.68 28.54
C THR A 111 3.65 -11.82 27.61
N ASN A 112 2.81 -10.94 28.15
CA ASN A 112 1.84 -10.15 27.40
C ASN A 112 2.33 -8.73 27.05
N ILE A 113 3.51 -8.29 27.52
CA ILE A 113 3.96 -6.90 27.30
C ILE A 113 4.70 -6.73 25.96
N PHE A 114 5.30 -7.80 25.43
CA PHE A 114 6.14 -7.71 24.22
C PHE A 114 5.96 -8.94 23.30
N ASP A 115 4.76 -9.13 22.74
CA ASP A 115 4.50 -10.17 21.74
C ASP A 115 4.91 -9.70 20.34
N PHE A 116 6.20 -9.80 20.03
CA PHE A 116 6.73 -9.55 18.68
C PHE A 116 6.64 -10.82 17.84
N ASP A 117 5.43 -11.37 17.67
CA ASP A 117 5.16 -12.52 16.81
C ASP A 117 4.49 -12.04 15.50
N PRO A 118 5.24 -12.01 14.37
CA PRO A 118 4.70 -11.66 13.07
C PRO A 118 3.52 -12.53 12.64
N ALA A 119 3.39 -13.77 13.15
CA ALA A 119 2.31 -14.67 12.80
C ALA A 119 0.98 -14.30 13.46
N ASN A 120 1.01 -13.60 14.59
CA ASN A 120 -0.19 -13.19 15.34
C ASN A 120 -0.77 -11.86 14.89
N ILE A 121 -0.07 -11.13 14.01
CA ILE A 121 -0.52 -9.83 13.51
C ILE A 121 -1.64 -10.06 12.48
N ASP A 122 -2.78 -9.38 12.68
CA ASP A 122 -3.75 -9.18 11.60
C ASP A 122 -3.14 -8.20 10.58
N TRP A 123 -2.41 -8.76 9.61
CA TRP A 123 -1.70 -8.00 8.59
C TRP A 123 -2.63 -7.14 7.74
N GLU A 124 -3.87 -7.55 7.52
CA GLU A 124 -4.82 -6.77 6.74
C GLU A 124 -5.23 -5.52 7.52
N ASP A 125 -5.66 -5.69 8.77
CA ASP A 125 -6.03 -4.59 9.65
C ASP A 125 -4.85 -3.64 9.88
N TYR A 126 -3.67 -4.19 10.21
CA TYR A 126 -2.46 -3.41 10.43
C TYR A 126 -2.09 -2.58 9.20
N MET A 127 -2.10 -3.16 8.00
CA MET A 127 -1.71 -2.44 6.79
C MET A 127 -2.68 -1.30 6.47
N ILE A 128 -3.98 -1.53 6.60
CA ILE A 128 -5.04 -0.58 6.24
C ILE A 128 -5.16 0.54 7.27
N ASN A 129 -5.21 0.17 8.55
CA ASN A 129 -5.61 1.08 9.61
C ASN A 129 -4.42 1.71 10.34
N VAL A 130 -3.23 1.11 10.26
CA VAL A 130 -2.03 1.59 10.97
C VAL A 130 -0.92 2.00 10.01
N HIS A 131 -0.44 1.06 9.19
CA HIS A 131 0.80 1.23 8.42
C HIS A 131 0.69 2.27 7.31
N ILE A 132 -0.27 2.12 6.38
CA ILE A 132 -0.44 3.05 5.26
C ILE A 132 -0.82 4.46 5.77
N PRO A 133 -1.78 4.64 6.69
CA PRO A 133 -2.10 5.97 7.23
C PRO A 133 -0.91 6.63 7.92
N GLY A 134 -0.15 5.88 8.72
CA GLY A 134 1.06 6.38 9.37
C GLY A 134 2.11 6.83 8.36
N LEU A 135 2.35 6.01 7.33
CA LEU A 135 3.28 6.32 6.26
C LEU A 135 2.87 7.58 5.49
N VAL A 136 1.59 7.70 5.14
CA VAL A 136 1.06 8.89 4.47
C VAL A 136 1.23 10.13 5.34
N LYS A 137 1.00 10.03 6.65
CA LYS A 137 1.07 11.15 7.58
C LYS A 137 2.49 11.64 7.84
N TYR A 138 3.46 10.73 7.99
CA TYR A 138 4.79 11.07 8.50
C TYR A 138 5.90 11.02 7.44
N VAL A 139 5.77 10.18 6.41
CA VAL A 139 6.80 9.99 5.38
C VAL A 139 6.42 10.71 4.08
N MET A 140 5.15 10.63 3.68
CA MET A 140 4.68 11.19 2.41
C MET A 140 4.17 12.64 2.55
N LYS A 141 5.07 13.58 2.80
CA LYS A 141 4.75 15.02 2.69
C LYS A 141 4.60 15.40 1.22
#